data_AF-A0AAZ1Y227-F1
#
_entry.id   AF-A0AAZ1Y227-F1
#
_cell.length_a   1.000
_cell.length_b   1.000
_cell.length_c   1.000
_cell.angle_alpha   90.00
_cell.angle_beta   90.00
_cell.angle_gamma   90.00
#
_symmetry.space_group_name_H-M   'P 1'
#
loop_
_entity.id
_entity.type
_entity.pdbx_description
1 polymer ?
#
loop_
_entity_poly.entity_id
_entity_poly.type
_entity_poly.pdbx_seq_one_letter_code
_entity_poly.pdbx_strand_id
1 'polypeptide(L)'
;MEHWLWIILAALFFECKGEDKVIQEQGDVIAAEGVTVTLGCRFETSTYAYLFWYKQEVNNFPKYVLQRGTSGTADNAQEFPKDRFDAEVDKTQKSVPLKIQKLQLSDSAVYYCALQPTVTGNTKTLYKNLWSKDNRILH
;
A
#
# COMPACT_ATOMS: atom_id res chain seq x y z
N MET A 1 -16.05 13.57 -48.34
CA MET A 1 -15.10 12.50 -47.97
C MET A 1 -14.27 12.94 -46.76
N GLU A 2 -14.92 13.43 -45.69
CA GLU A 2 -14.22 14.10 -44.57
C GLU A 2 -14.47 13.42 -43.22
N HIS A 3 -15.49 12.56 -43.10
CA HIS A 3 -15.87 11.92 -41.82
C HIS A 3 -14.81 10.95 -41.29
N TRP A 4 -13.99 10.36 -42.16
CA TRP A 4 -12.93 9.43 -41.74
C TRP A 4 -11.73 10.14 -41.11
N LEU A 5 -11.46 11.39 -41.49
CA LEU A 5 -10.41 12.20 -40.88
C LEU A 5 -10.73 12.53 -39.42
N TRP A 6 -11.99 12.77 -39.09
CA TRP A 6 -12.44 12.99 -37.71
C TRP A 6 -12.34 11.74 -36.84
N ILE A 7 -12.55 10.55 -37.41
CA ILE A 7 -12.41 9.26 -36.69
C ILE A 7 -10.94 8.98 -36.37
N ILE A 8 -10.02 9.23 -37.32
CA ILE A 8 -8.59 9.09 -37.11
C ILE A 8 -8.09 10.10 -36.06
N LEU A 9 -8.57 11.34 -36.12
CA LEU A 9 -8.23 12.36 -35.12
C LEU A 9 -8.74 11.98 -33.72
N ALA A 10 -9.95 11.43 -33.61
CA ALA A 10 -10.51 10.96 -32.33
C ALA A 10 -9.73 9.79 -31.73
N ALA A 11 -9.20 8.87 -32.56
CA ALA A 11 -8.40 7.74 -32.10
C ALA A 11 -7.03 8.17 -31.54
N LEU A 12 -6.49 9.32 -31.97
CA LEU A 12 -5.22 9.87 -31.47
C LEU A 12 -5.34 10.54 -30.09
N PHE A 13 -6.56 10.79 -29.59
CA PHE A 13 -6.79 11.37 -28.26
C PHE A 13 -7.02 10.32 -27.16
N PHE A 14 -7.01 9.02 -27.49
CA PHE A 14 -7.13 7.98 -26.48
C PHE A 14 -5.75 7.66 -25.89
N GLU A 15 -5.35 8.46 -24.92
CA GLU A 15 -4.17 8.20 -24.10
C GLU A 15 -4.40 6.88 -23.33
N CYS A 16 -3.72 5.80 -23.72
CA CYS A 16 -3.74 4.54 -22.98
C CYS A 16 -3.15 4.77 -21.59
N LYS A 17 -4.00 4.74 -20.56
CA LYS A 17 -3.55 4.75 -19.17
C LYS A 17 -2.88 3.41 -18.86
N GLY A 18 -1.66 3.47 -18.33
CA GLY A 18 -0.95 2.28 -17.84
C GLY A 18 -1.69 1.62 -16.68
N GLU A 19 -1.51 0.31 -16.52
CA GLU A 19 -2.08 -0.47 -15.44
C GLU A 19 -1.39 -0.13 -14.10
N ASP A 20 -2.19 -0.06 -13.04
CA ASP A 20 -1.69 0.12 -11.68
C ASP A 20 -0.99 -1.16 -11.21
N LYS A 21 0.26 -1.06 -10.75
CA LYS A 21 1.01 -2.22 -10.22
C LYS A 21 2.06 -1.83 -9.20
N VAL A 22 2.50 -2.81 -8.43
CA VAL A 22 3.67 -2.73 -7.54
C VAL A 22 4.75 -3.71 -8.00
N ILE A 23 6.01 -3.35 -7.76
CA ILE A 23 7.18 -4.14 -8.13
C ILE A 23 8.11 -4.20 -6.91
N GLN A 24 8.34 -5.42 -6.41
CA GLN A 24 9.29 -5.72 -5.34
C GLN A 24 10.42 -6.57 -5.93
N GLU A 25 11.54 -5.93 -6.27
CA GLU A 25 12.65 -6.60 -6.96
C GLU A 25 13.62 -7.31 -6.00
N GLN A 26 13.62 -6.93 -4.72
CA GLN A 26 14.45 -7.62 -3.74
C GLN A 26 13.82 -8.97 -3.38
N GLY A 27 14.62 -10.03 -3.48
CA GLY A 27 14.33 -11.31 -2.86
C GLY A 27 14.59 -11.28 -1.36
N ASP A 28 15.09 -12.38 -0.82
CA ASP A 28 15.36 -12.49 0.61
C ASP A 28 16.43 -11.49 1.08
N VAL A 29 16.12 -10.73 2.12
CA VAL A 29 17.05 -9.80 2.78
C VAL A 29 17.47 -10.41 4.11
N ILE A 30 18.75 -10.74 4.25
CA ILE A 30 19.34 -11.28 5.48
C ILE A 30 20.14 -10.17 6.17
N ALA A 31 19.81 -9.90 7.43
CA ALA A 31 20.51 -8.89 8.22
C ALA A 31 20.59 -9.31 9.69
N ALA A 32 21.58 -8.78 10.41
CA ALA A 32 21.75 -9.02 11.84
C ALA A 32 20.79 -8.15 12.69
N GLU A 33 20.54 -8.55 13.94
CA GLU A 33 19.74 -7.74 14.87
C GLU A 33 20.39 -6.37 15.13
N GLY A 34 19.55 -5.38 15.44
CA GLY A 34 19.96 -4.02 15.78
C GLY A 34 20.28 -3.12 14.57
N VAL A 35 20.48 -3.67 13.38
CA VAL A 35 20.71 -2.89 12.16
C VAL A 35 19.42 -2.29 11.60
N THR A 36 19.55 -1.32 10.70
CA THR A 36 18.43 -0.80 9.92
C THR A 36 18.42 -1.46 8.55
N VAL A 37 17.27 -1.98 8.13
CA VAL A 37 17.07 -2.55 6.80
C VAL A 37 16.07 -1.71 6.01
N THR A 38 16.17 -1.75 4.68
CA THR A 38 15.24 -1.08 3.79
C THR A 38 14.73 -2.07 2.76
N LEU A 39 13.41 -2.28 2.74
CA LEU A 39 12.72 -3.09 1.75
C LEU A 39 12.17 -2.17 0.66
N GLY A 40 12.49 -2.45 -0.60
CA GLY A 40 12.08 -1.64 -1.73
C GLY A 40 10.70 -2.02 -2.23
N CYS A 41 9.97 -1.00 -2.68
CA CYS A 41 8.75 -1.16 -3.44
C CYS A 41 8.67 -0.03 -4.46
N ARG A 42 8.60 -0.39 -5.75
CA ARG A 42 8.28 0.56 -6.82
C ARG A 42 6.80 0.39 -7.17
N PHE A 43 6.17 1.45 -7.66
CA PHE A 43 4.79 1.42 -8.09
C PHE A 43 4.62 2.16 -9.41
N GLU A 44 3.65 1.72 -10.20
CA GLU A 44 3.20 2.44 -11.39
C GLU A 44 1.73 2.78 -11.16
N THR A 45 1.42 4.07 -11.24
CA THR A 45 0.05 4.58 -11.21
C THR A 45 -0.04 5.89 -11.96
N SER A 46 -1.24 6.21 -12.46
CA SER A 46 -1.55 7.45 -13.18
C SER A 46 -2.29 8.49 -12.33
N THR A 47 -2.69 8.14 -11.11
CA THR A 47 -3.50 8.99 -10.22
C THR A 47 -2.90 9.09 -8.83
N TYR A 48 -3.49 9.93 -7.98
CA TYR A 48 -3.20 9.89 -6.56
C TYR A 48 -3.57 8.51 -6.00
N ALA A 49 -2.67 7.93 -5.22
CA ALA A 49 -2.83 6.58 -4.73
C ALA A 49 -2.37 6.44 -3.28
N TYR A 50 -2.84 5.36 -2.65
CA TYR A 50 -2.38 4.92 -1.35
C TYR A 50 -1.50 3.70 -1.49
N LEU A 51 -0.39 3.71 -0.77
CA LEU A 51 0.61 2.68 -0.73
C LEU A 51 0.60 2.08 0.67
N PHE A 52 0.67 0.76 0.73
CA PHE A 52 0.54 0.00 1.96
C PHE A 52 1.71 -0.95 2.11
N TRP A 53 2.11 -1.16 3.35
CA TRP A 53 2.99 -2.26 3.74
C TRP A 53 2.25 -3.20 4.69
N TYR A 54 2.42 -4.49 4.44
CA TYR A 54 1.92 -5.56 5.27
C TYR A 54 3.06 -6.48 5.68
N LYS A 55 2.97 -7.03 6.89
CA LYS A 55 3.88 -8.06 7.42
C LYS A 55 3.12 -9.38 7.54
N GLN A 56 3.63 -10.44 6.95
CA GLN A 56 3.06 -11.78 7.02
C GLN A 56 4.03 -12.74 7.68
N GLU A 57 3.69 -13.20 8.88
CA GLU A 57 4.37 -14.30 9.55
C GLU A 57 4.01 -15.64 8.88
N VAL A 58 4.86 -16.64 9.06
CA VAL A 58 4.65 -17.99 8.49
C VAL A 58 3.27 -18.52 8.91
N ASN A 59 2.49 -18.98 7.94
CA ASN A 59 1.12 -19.50 8.12
C ASN A 59 0.13 -18.52 8.76
N ASN A 60 0.40 -17.22 8.72
CA ASN A 60 -0.49 -16.18 9.24
C ASN A 60 -1.05 -15.31 8.11
N PHE A 61 -2.06 -14.49 8.40
CA PHE A 61 -2.57 -13.50 7.45
C PHE A 61 -1.69 -12.24 7.46
N PRO A 62 -1.65 -11.47 6.36
CA PRO A 62 -0.92 -10.19 6.33
C PRO A 62 -1.50 -9.20 7.35
N LYS A 63 -0.64 -8.71 8.24
CA LYS A 63 -0.94 -7.67 9.23
C LYS A 63 -0.57 -6.30 8.66
N TYR A 64 -1.46 -5.33 8.81
CA TYR A 64 -1.23 -3.95 8.37
C TYR A 64 -0.08 -3.31 9.16
N VAL A 65 0.92 -2.76 8.45
CA VAL A 65 2.07 -2.08 9.05
C VAL A 65 1.87 -0.57 8.95
N LEU A 66 1.74 -0.03 7.74
CA LEU A 66 1.60 1.40 7.50
C LEU A 66 0.98 1.73 6.15
N GLN A 67 0.50 2.96 6.01
CA GLN A 67 -0.04 3.55 4.79
C GLN A 67 0.67 4.88 4.48
N ARG A 68 0.98 5.12 3.21
CA ARG A 68 1.42 6.42 2.71
C ARG A 68 0.61 6.81 1.48
N GLY A 69 0.13 8.04 1.43
CA GLY A 69 -0.54 8.61 0.26
C GLY A 69 0.43 9.43 -0.57
N THR A 70 0.31 9.37 -1.89
CA THR A 70 1.07 10.24 -2.80
C THR A 70 0.79 11.73 -2.56
N SER A 71 -0.28 12.08 -1.84
CA SER A 71 -0.64 13.47 -1.48
C SER A 71 -0.29 13.84 -0.04
N GLY A 72 0.48 13.02 0.68
CA GLY A 72 0.99 13.35 2.02
C GLY A 72 0.25 12.69 3.20
N THR A 73 -0.74 11.83 2.95
CA THR A 73 -1.33 11.00 4.01
C THR A 73 -0.27 10.05 4.58
N ALA A 74 -0.21 9.91 5.90
CA ALA A 74 0.65 8.95 6.56
C ALA A 74 -0.04 8.38 7.79
N ASP A 75 -0.06 7.05 7.88
CA ASP A 75 -0.61 6.32 9.02
C ASP A 75 0.24 5.08 9.31
N ASN A 76 0.30 4.68 10.58
CA ASN A 76 1.00 3.50 11.05
C ASN A 76 0.08 2.74 11.99
N ALA A 77 0.07 1.41 11.89
CA ALA A 77 -0.59 0.58 12.87
C ALA A 77 0.06 0.75 14.26
N GLN A 78 -0.75 0.64 15.32
CA GLN A 78 -0.28 0.81 16.70
C GLN A 78 0.88 -0.14 17.07
N GLU A 79 0.87 -1.36 16.53
CA GLU A 79 1.91 -2.38 16.74
C GLU A 79 3.23 -2.05 15.99
N PHE A 80 3.20 -1.13 15.03
CA PHE A 80 4.30 -0.79 14.13
C PHE A 80 4.61 0.72 14.22
N PRO A 81 5.22 1.18 15.32
CA PRO A 81 5.40 2.59 15.59
C PRO A 81 6.41 3.22 14.60
N LYS A 82 6.21 4.51 14.30
CA LYS A 82 6.94 5.23 13.25
C LYS A 82 8.46 5.32 13.49
N ASP A 83 8.90 5.31 14.75
CA ASP A 83 10.32 5.32 15.10
C ASP A 83 11.04 4.02 14.72
N ARG A 84 10.30 2.93 14.50
CA ARG A 84 10.85 1.65 14.04
C ARG A 84 10.47 1.31 12.61
N PHE A 85 9.23 1.57 12.21
CA PHE A 85 8.70 1.26 10.89
C PHE A 85 8.29 2.54 10.18
N ASP A 86 9.05 2.94 9.17
CA ASP A 86 8.74 4.15 8.41
C ASP A 86 8.88 3.94 6.91
N ALA A 87 8.15 4.73 6.15
CA ALA A 87 8.23 4.74 4.70
C ALA A 87 7.98 6.17 4.20
N GLU A 88 8.64 6.52 3.12
CA GLU A 88 8.48 7.81 2.46
C GLU A 88 8.22 7.57 0.98
N VAL A 89 7.25 8.29 0.43
CA VAL A 89 6.91 8.18 -0.99
C VAL A 89 7.87 9.06 -1.79
N ASP A 90 8.72 8.42 -2.59
CA ASP A 90 9.49 9.08 -3.63
C ASP A 90 8.64 9.12 -4.90
N LYS A 91 8.12 10.31 -5.22
CA LYS A 91 7.29 10.53 -6.42
C LYS A 91 8.10 10.49 -7.71
N THR A 92 9.37 10.85 -7.65
CA THR A 92 10.27 10.92 -8.81
C THR A 92 10.63 9.51 -9.25
N GLN A 93 11.01 8.66 -8.29
CA GLN A 93 11.34 7.25 -8.54
C GLN A 93 10.13 6.31 -8.50
N LYS A 94 8.93 6.86 -8.23
CA LYS A 94 7.70 6.12 -7.98
C LYS A 94 7.93 4.94 -7.05
N SER A 95 8.42 5.23 -5.84
CA SER A 95 8.77 4.21 -4.86
C SER A 95 8.32 4.55 -3.44
N VAL A 96 8.18 3.52 -2.61
CA VAL A 96 7.74 3.62 -1.22
C VAL A 96 8.52 2.61 -0.36
N PRO A 97 9.84 2.78 -0.21
CA PRO A 97 10.65 1.84 0.56
C PRO A 97 10.26 1.83 2.05
N LEU A 98 10.14 0.62 2.63
CA LEU A 98 9.93 0.42 4.06
C LEU A 98 11.28 0.32 4.78
N LYS A 99 11.54 1.26 5.69
CA LYS A 99 12.66 1.23 6.63
C LYS A 99 12.22 0.55 7.92
N ILE A 100 12.97 -0.47 8.33
CA ILE A 100 12.79 -1.14 9.62
C ILE A 100 14.06 -0.89 10.44
N GLN A 101 13.92 -0.12 11.51
CA GLN A 101 15.02 0.28 12.39
C GLN A 101 15.10 -0.64 13.60
N LYS A 102 16.33 -0.82 14.12
CA LYS A 102 16.62 -1.67 15.29
C LYS A 102 16.01 -3.05 15.10
N LEU A 103 16.38 -3.71 14.01
CA LEU A 103 15.81 -4.99 13.59
C LEU A 103 15.84 -6.01 14.74
N GLN A 104 14.74 -6.73 14.93
CA GLN A 104 14.59 -7.79 15.94
C GLN A 104 14.29 -9.12 15.26
N LEU A 105 14.58 -10.25 15.92
CA LEU A 105 14.22 -11.57 15.41
C LEU A 105 12.72 -11.72 15.11
N SER A 106 11.86 -11.04 15.88
CA SER A 106 10.41 -11.01 15.64
C SER A 106 10.02 -10.30 14.36
N ASP A 107 10.91 -9.50 13.75
CA ASP A 107 10.68 -8.80 12.48
C ASP A 107 10.86 -9.72 11.27
N SER A 108 11.45 -10.91 11.44
CA SER A 108 11.60 -11.90 10.37
C SER A 108 10.25 -12.40 9.87
N ALA A 109 9.89 -12.00 8.65
CA ALA A 109 8.60 -12.27 8.02
C ALA A 109 8.68 -11.95 6.52
N VAL A 110 7.63 -12.29 5.77
CA VAL A 110 7.46 -11.77 4.41
C VAL A 110 6.77 -10.42 4.48
N TYR A 111 7.25 -9.43 3.73
CA TYR A 111 6.67 -8.10 3.68
C TYR A 111 6.10 -7.83 2.29
N TYR A 112 4.82 -7.48 2.25
CA TYR A 112 4.11 -7.16 1.00
C TYR A 112 3.85 -5.68 0.90
N CYS A 113 4.22 -5.12 -0.25
CA CYS A 113 3.80 -3.81 -0.66
C CYS A 113 2.51 -3.93 -1.48
N ALA A 114 1.59 -2.99 -1.31
CA ALA A 114 0.39 -2.91 -2.13
C ALA A 114 0.09 -1.47 -2.52
N LEU A 115 -0.44 -1.29 -3.73
CA LEU A 115 -1.00 -0.04 -4.23
C LEU A 115 -2.52 -0.20 -4.19
N GLN A 116 -3.21 0.75 -3.55
CA GLN A 116 -4.67 0.92 -3.48
C GLN A 116 -5.48 -0.40 -3.39
N PRO A 117 -6.05 -0.78 -2.24
CA PRO A 117 -6.73 -2.06 -2.09
C PRO A 117 -7.84 -2.22 -3.13
N THR A 118 -7.66 -3.14 -4.07
CA THR A 118 -8.59 -3.40 -5.17
C THR A 118 -9.75 -4.28 -4.69
N VAL A 119 -10.37 -3.91 -3.57
CA VAL A 119 -11.69 -4.46 -3.24
C VAL A 119 -12.69 -3.64 -4.03
N THR A 120 -12.89 -3.94 -5.31
CA THR A 120 -14.16 -3.70 -6.01
C THR A 120 -15.21 -4.65 -5.43
N GLY A 121 -15.40 -4.57 -4.11
CA GLY A 121 -16.35 -5.38 -3.37
C GLY A 121 -17.74 -4.83 -3.62
N ASN A 122 -18.59 -5.66 -4.20
CA ASN A 122 -20.02 -5.63 -3.95
C ASN A 122 -20.20 -5.37 -2.43
N THR A 123 -20.76 -4.21 -2.05
CA THR A 123 -20.69 -3.63 -0.69
C THR A 123 -21.42 -4.41 0.40
N LYS A 124 -21.80 -5.68 0.15
CA LYS A 124 -22.75 -6.40 0.99
C LYS A 124 -22.22 -7.15 2.20
N THR A 125 -20.90 -7.24 2.47
CA THR A 125 -20.48 -8.16 3.56
C THR A 125 -19.29 -7.80 4.44
N LEU A 126 -18.79 -6.56 4.48
CA LEU A 126 -17.70 -6.20 5.41
C LEU A 126 -17.95 -4.91 6.23
N TYR A 127 -19.19 -4.69 6.66
CA TYR A 127 -19.44 -3.83 7.83
C TYR A 127 -20.09 -4.67 8.94
N LYS A 128 -19.28 -5.52 9.57
CA LYS A 128 -19.68 -6.14 10.83
C LYS A 128 -18.92 -5.45 11.95
N ASN A 129 -19.67 -4.59 12.65
CA ASN A 129 -19.44 -4.12 14.01
C ASN A 129 -18.50 -2.90 14.17
N LEU A 130 -18.95 -1.71 13.75
CA LEU A 130 -18.74 -0.56 14.62
C LEU A 130 -19.68 -0.71 15.82
N TRP A 131 -19.09 -0.76 17.00
CA TRP A 131 -19.76 -0.90 18.29
C TRP A 131 -21.05 -0.08 18.42
N SER A 132 -22.13 -0.75 18.82
CA SER A 132 -23.18 -0.12 19.62
C SER A 132 -22.60 0.12 21.02
N LYS A 133 -22.25 1.37 21.33
CA LYS A 133 -22.18 1.85 22.71
C LYS A 133 -23.35 2.79 22.92
N ASP A 134 -24.50 2.23 23.26
CA ASP A 134 -25.43 2.90 24.16
C ASP A 134 -26.19 1.86 24.98
N ASN A 135 -25.61 1.51 26.14
CA ASN A 135 -26.35 0.95 27.25
C ASN A 135 -27.00 2.13 27.99
N ARG A 136 -28.27 2.41 27.71
CA ARG A 136 -29.16 3.06 28.67
C ARG A 136 -30.46 2.28 28.78
N ILE A 137 -30.53 1.46 29.82
CA ILE A 137 -31.80 1.14 30.47
C ILE A 137 -32.04 2.26 31.48
N LEU A 138 -33.10 3.04 31.30
CA LEU A 138 -33.71 3.83 32.37
C LEU A 138 -35.23 3.70 32.21
N HIS A 139 -35.78 2.82 33.05
CA HIS A 139 -37.18 2.61 33.48
C HIS A 139 -38.31 2.89 32.47
#